data_AF-A0A962RMH3-F1
#
_entry.id   AF-A0A962RMH3-F1
#
_cell.length_a   1.000
_cell.length_b   1.000
_cell.length_c   1.000
_cell.angle_alpha   90.00
_cell.angle_beta   90.00
_cell.angle_gamma   90.00
#
_symmetry.space_group_name_H-M   'P 1'
#
loop_
_entity.id
_entity.type
_entity.pdbx_description
1 polymer ?
#
loop_
_entity_poly.entity_id
_entity_poly.type
_entity_poly.pdbx_seq_one_letter_code
_entity_poly.pdbx_strand_id
1 'polypeptide(L)'
;MSDRAVSDIGGLPAGHVDIHEHEPTMTERRIDAMMMLLREKPRAYWVTDENRRTIESLTPEFYEGSAYYERWVVAMRNLLIEKGVLSEDEIETRLAEVRARFQQAAGR
;
A
#
# COMPACT_ATOMS: atom_id res chain seq x y z
N MET A 1 -19.82 19.05 4.96
CA MET A 1 -18.93 18.25 4.11
C MET A 1 -19.38 16.82 4.27
N SER A 2 -19.69 16.11 3.19
CA SER A 2 -20.34 14.79 3.27
C SER A 2 -19.47 13.83 4.08
N ASP A 3 -20.03 13.20 5.11
CA ASP A 3 -19.41 12.19 6.00
C ASP A 3 -19.10 10.85 5.26
N ARG A 4 -18.72 10.91 3.99
CA ARG A 4 -18.56 9.76 3.11
C ARG A 4 -17.11 9.28 3.13
N ALA A 5 -16.90 7.98 3.32
CA ALA A 5 -15.57 7.37 3.18
C ALA A 5 -15.09 7.45 1.72
N VAL A 6 -13.78 7.55 1.50
CA VAL A 6 -13.18 7.64 0.15
C VAL A 6 -13.50 6.42 -0.74
N SER A 7 -13.74 5.26 -0.14
CA SER A 7 -14.13 4.02 -0.83
C SER A 7 -15.62 3.93 -1.15
N ASP A 8 -16.45 4.75 -0.50
CA ASP A 8 -17.87 4.79 -0.76
C ASP A 8 -18.12 5.65 -2.00
N ILE A 9 -18.09 4.99 -3.17
CA ILE A 9 -18.34 5.61 -4.48
C ILE A 9 -19.58 5.03 -5.16
N GLY A 10 -20.30 4.12 -4.48
CA GLY A 10 -21.50 3.49 -5.01
C GLY A 10 -22.56 4.52 -5.43
N GLY A 11 -23.13 4.33 -6.62
CA GLY A 11 -24.16 5.22 -7.17
C GLY A 11 -23.65 6.55 -7.76
N LEU A 12 -22.34 6.80 -7.73
CA LEU A 12 -21.77 7.95 -8.43
C LEU A 12 -21.69 7.70 -9.95
N PRO A 13 -21.81 8.76 -10.79
CA PRO A 13 -21.52 8.65 -12.22
C PRO A 13 -20.10 8.13 -12.45
N ALA A 14 -19.97 7.12 -13.30
CA ALA A 14 -18.70 6.57 -13.72
C ALA A 14 -18.55 6.65 -15.24
N GLY A 15 -17.30 6.70 -15.71
CA GLY A 15 -16.98 6.64 -17.14
C GLY A 15 -17.00 5.21 -17.69
N HIS A 16 -16.46 5.07 -18.90
CA HIS A 16 -16.21 3.75 -19.46
C HIS A 16 -15.21 2.97 -18.60
N VAL A 17 -15.46 1.67 -18.44
CA VAL A 17 -14.60 0.76 -17.69
C VAL A 17 -13.65 0.08 -18.67
N ASP A 18 -12.35 0.24 -18.45
CA ASP A 18 -11.35 -0.59 -19.12
C ASP A 18 -11.42 -2.01 -18.54
N ILE A 19 -11.66 -3.00 -19.42
CA ILE A 19 -11.82 -4.42 -19.06
C ILE A 19 -10.61 -5.27 -19.47
N HIS A 20 -9.53 -4.65 -19.97
CA HIS A 20 -8.33 -5.40 -20.31
C HIS A 20 -7.70 -6.02 -19.06
N GLU A 21 -7.15 -7.22 -19.24
CA GLU A 21 -6.44 -7.90 -18.18
C GLU A 21 -5.12 -7.19 -17.87
N HIS A 22 -4.89 -6.90 -16.59
CA HIS A 22 -3.64 -6.33 -16.10
C HIS A 22 -2.72 -7.45 -15.64
N GLU A 23 -1.56 -7.57 -16.27
CA GLU A 23 -0.52 -8.50 -15.84
C GLU A 23 0.26 -7.93 -14.65
N PRO A 24 0.24 -8.60 -13.48
CA PRO A 24 0.92 -8.08 -12.30
C PRO A 24 2.43 -8.02 -12.51
N THR A 25 2.98 -6.83 -12.32
CA THR A 25 4.42 -6.58 -12.28
C THR A 25 5.07 -7.35 -11.13
N MET A 26 6.39 -7.52 -11.20
CA MET A 26 7.15 -8.15 -10.10
C MET A 26 7.02 -7.37 -8.78
N THR A 27 6.81 -6.05 -8.84
CA THR A 27 6.59 -5.22 -7.65
C THR A 27 5.24 -5.54 -7.01
N GLU A 28 4.18 -5.61 -7.81
CA GLU A 28 2.83 -5.95 -7.33
C GLU A 28 2.79 -7.36 -6.72
N ARG A 29 3.43 -8.33 -7.38
CA ARG A 29 3.57 -9.70 -6.85
C ARG A 29 4.31 -9.74 -5.50
N ARG A 30 5.32 -8.88 -5.30
CA ARG A 30 6.03 -8.77 -4.01
C ARG A 30 5.17 -8.12 -2.94
N ILE A 31 4.42 -7.07 -3.28
CA ILE A 31 3.47 -6.44 -2.36
C ILE A 31 2.41 -7.47 -1.94
N ASP A 32 1.89 -8.23 -2.89
CA ASP A 32 0.95 -9.32 -2.65
C ASP A 32 1.50 -10.36 -1.65
N ALA A 33 2.69 -10.89 -1.94
CA ALA A 33 3.37 -11.85 -1.08
C ALA A 33 3.64 -11.30 0.33
N MET A 34 4.04 -10.03 0.46
CA MET A 34 4.26 -9.42 1.77
C MET A 34 3.00 -9.39 2.62
N MET A 35 1.83 -9.07 2.06
CA MET A 35 0.61 -9.11 2.86
C MET A 35 0.22 -10.53 3.24
N MET A 36 0.42 -11.52 2.37
CA MET A 36 0.16 -12.92 2.72
C MET A 36 1.01 -13.32 3.93
N LEU A 37 2.30 -12.97 3.93
CA LEU A 37 3.20 -13.25 5.05
C LEU A 37 2.81 -12.50 6.33
N LEU A 38 2.36 -11.25 6.23
CA LEU A 38 1.95 -10.46 7.41
C LEU A 38 0.60 -10.90 8.00
N ARG A 39 -0.25 -11.55 7.20
CA ARG A 39 -1.52 -12.16 7.64
C ARG A 39 -1.31 -13.51 8.31
N GLU A 40 -0.17 -14.14 8.08
CA GLU A 40 0.10 -15.50 8.55
C GLU A 40 0.18 -15.59 10.08
N LYS A 41 -0.38 -16.68 10.63
CA LYS A 41 -0.38 -16.96 12.06
C LYS A 41 0.99 -17.48 12.52
N PRO A 42 1.37 -17.31 13.80
CA PRO A 42 0.57 -16.79 14.91
C PRO A 42 0.60 -15.26 15.06
N ARG A 43 1.46 -14.56 14.32
CA ARG A 43 1.69 -13.12 14.53
C ARG A 43 0.57 -12.25 13.96
N ALA A 44 0.06 -12.58 12.77
CA ALA A 44 -1.08 -11.91 12.12
C ALA A 44 -1.05 -10.38 12.30
N TYR A 45 0.07 -9.75 11.94
CA TYR A 45 0.24 -8.29 12.03
C TYR A 45 -0.69 -7.52 11.09
N TRP A 46 -1.42 -8.23 10.22
CA TRP A 46 -2.30 -7.68 9.22
C TRP A 46 -3.63 -8.44 9.20
N VAL A 47 -4.76 -7.78 9.47
CA VAL A 47 -6.09 -8.37 9.21
C VAL A 47 -6.92 -7.51 8.26
N THR A 48 -7.98 -8.09 7.69
CA THR A 48 -8.79 -7.45 6.63
C THR A 48 -9.42 -6.12 7.05
N ASP A 49 -9.89 -6.02 8.29
CA ASP A 49 -10.54 -4.78 8.77
C ASP A 49 -9.53 -3.66 8.97
N GLU A 50 -8.34 -3.98 9.49
CA GLU A 50 -7.25 -3.01 9.65
C GLU A 50 -6.72 -2.54 8.29
N ASN A 51 -6.62 -3.46 7.32
CA ASN A 51 -6.26 -3.14 5.93
C ASN A 51 -7.23 -2.11 5.34
N ARG A 52 -8.53 -2.38 5.45
CA ARG A 52 -9.57 -1.54 4.89
C ARG A 52 -9.57 -0.16 5.56
N ARG A 53 -9.52 -0.11 6.89
CA ARG A 53 -9.42 1.15 7.64
C ARG A 53 -8.19 1.97 7.22
N THR A 54 -7.03 1.34 7.13
CA THR A 54 -5.78 2.06 6.82
C THR A 54 -5.72 2.56 5.39
N ILE A 55 -6.25 1.79 4.44
CA ILE A 55 -6.41 2.24 3.04
C ILE A 55 -7.41 3.40 2.95
N GLU A 56 -8.52 3.34 3.66
CA GLU A 56 -9.56 4.39 3.66
C GLU A 56 -9.12 5.65 4.41
N SER A 57 -8.13 5.55 5.30
CA SER A 57 -7.53 6.71 5.99
C SER A 57 -6.47 7.45 5.18
N LEU A 58 -6.11 6.95 3.98
CA LEU A 58 -5.21 7.66 3.07
C LEU A 58 -5.86 8.98 2.64
N THR A 59 -5.04 9.99 2.34
CA THR A 59 -5.60 11.26 1.87
C THR A 59 -6.38 11.04 0.57
N PRO A 60 -7.49 11.76 0.33
CA PRO A 60 -8.28 11.60 -0.88
C PRO A 60 -7.44 11.72 -2.15
N GLU A 61 -6.50 12.67 -2.17
CA GLU A 61 -5.61 12.91 -3.31
C GLU A 61 -4.71 11.70 -3.59
N PHE A 62 -4.18 11.06 -2.54
CA PHE A 62 -3.36 9.87 -2.70
C PHE A 62 -4.22 8.67 -3.09
N TYR A 63 -5.40 8.51 -2.49
CA TYR A 63 -6.29 7.39 -2.79
C TYR A 63 -6.73 7.37 -4.25
N GLU A 64 -7.08 8.53 -4.80
CA GLU A 64 -7.51 8.67 -6.20
C GLU A 64 -6.33 8.67 -7.18
N GLY A 65 -5.18 9.23 -6.79
CA GLY A 65 -4.03 9.42 -7.67
C GLY A 65 -3.03 8.26 -7.73
N SER A 66 -3.12 7.27 -6.84
CA SER A 66 -2.15 6.17 -6.76
C SER A 66 -2.67 4.85 -7.35
N ALA A 67 -1.74 4.01 -7.78
CA ALA A 67 -2.08 2.67 -8.25
C ALA A 67 -2.65 1.81 -7.12
N TYR A 68 -3.41 0.76 -7.47
CA TYR A 68 -4.06 -0.11 -6.48
C TYR A 68 -3.09 -0.71 -5.46
N TYR A 69 -1.97 -1.28 -5.93
CA TYR A 69 -0.96 -1.87 -5.05
C TYR A 69 -0.10 -0.82 -4.32
N GLU A 70 -0.04 0.42 -4.80
CA GLU A 70 0.64 1.52 -4.11
C GLU A 70 -0.12 1.92 -2.83
N ARG A 71 -1.46 1.99 -2.90
CA ARG A 71 -2.30 2.18 -1.70
C ARG A 71 -2.03 1.10 -0.66
N TRP A 72 -1.88 -0.14 -1.12
CA TRP A 72 -1.62 -1.28 -0.25
C TRP A 72 -0.27 -1.18 0.45
N VAL A 73 0.82 -0.86 -0.25
CA VAL A 73 2.14 -0.76 0.40
C VAL A 73 2.24 0.43 1.37
N VAL A 74 1.58 1.55 1.06
CA VAL A 74 1.57 2.73 1.96
C VAL A 74 0.70 2.47 3.19
N ALA A 75 -0.50 1.92 3.02
CA ALA A 75 -1.30 1.46 4.16
C ALA A 75 -0.51 0.44 4.99
N MET A 76 0.28 -0.43 4.33
CA MET A 76 1.14 -1.42 4.97
C MET A 76 2.18 -0.84 5.90
N ARG A 77 2.94 0.11 5.37
CA ARG A 77 3.88 0.91 6.15
C ARG A 77 3.21 1.54 7.36
N ASN A 78 2.08 2.23 7.14
CA ASN A 78 1.41 3.00 8.20
C ASN A 78 0.89 2.10 9.33
N LEU A 79 0.27 0.97 9.02
CA LEU A 79 -0.22 0.04 10.05
C LEU A 79 0.91 -0.58 10.87
N LEU A 80 2.03 -0.94 10.23
CA LEU A 80 3.18 -1.51 10.94
C LEU A 80 3.83 -0.50 11.88
N ILE A 81 3.86 0.78 11.50
CA ILE A 81 4.29 1.88 12.37
C ILE A 81 3.30 2.07 13.52
N GLU A 82 2.00 2.13 13.23
CA GLU A 82 0.94 2.28 14.24
C GLU A 82 1.02 1.18 15.32
N LYS A 83 1.35 -0.04 14.91
CA LYS A 83 1.52 -1.20 15.81
C LYS A 83 2.88 -1.26 16.51
N GLY A 84 3.81 -0.35 16.20
CA GLY A 84 5.18 -0.36 16.75
C GLY A 84 6.02 -1.55 16.29
N VAL A 85 5.66 -2.20 15.17
CA VAL A 85 6.45 -3.29 14.57
C VAL A 85 7.65 -2.71 13.82
N LEU A 86 7.49 -1.51 13.25
CA LEU A 86 8.53 -0.71 12.61
C LEU A 86 8.44 0.73 13.12
N SER A 87 9.54 1.44 13.03
CA SER A 87 9.60 2.89 13.22
C SER A 87 9.84 3.62 11.89
N GLU A 88 9.50 4.90 11.86
CA GLU A 88 9.78 5.79 10.72
C GLU A 88 11.29 5.80 10.42
N ASP A 89 12.13 5.89 11.46
CA ASP A 89 13.59 5.94 11.34
C ASP A 89 14.18 4.65 10.74
N GLU A 90 13.67 3.47 11.13
CA GLU A 90 14.10 2.20 10.54
C GLU A 90 13.77 2.13 9.05
N ILE A 91 12.60 2.62 8.66
CA ILE A 91 12.17 2.63 7.26
C ILE A 91 13.02 3.60 6.46
N GLU A 92 13.22 4.84 6.93
CA GLU A 92 14.02 5.84 6.22
C GLU A 92 15.49 5.41 6.09
N THR A 93 16.07 4.83 7.14
CA THR A 93 17.42 4.25 7.11
C THR A 93 17.51 3.18 6.03
N ARG A 94 16.55 2.25 6.00
CA ARG A 94 16.55 1.17 5.00
C ARG A 94 16.32 1.69 3.58
N LEU A 95 15.47 2.69 3.40
CA LEU A 95 15.25 3.33 2.10
C LEU A 95 16.52 4.00 1.58
N ALA A 96 17.28 4.68 2.44
CA ALA A 96 18.56 5.30 2.08
C ALA A 96 19.57 4.24 1.59
N GLU A 97 19.71 3.12 2.31
CA GLU A 97 20.58 2.01 1.90
C GLU A 97 20.18 1.42 0.54
N VAL A 98 18.87 1.21 0.34
CA VAL A 98 18.34 0.65 -0.91
C VAL A 98 18.58 1.62 -2.07
N ARG A 99 18.32 2.92 -1.89
CA ARG A 99 18.58 3.97 -2.89
C ARG A 99 20.06 4.02 -3.26
N ALA A 100 20.97 3.99 -2.29
CA ALA A 100 22.41 3.98 -2.52
C ALA A 100 22.84 2.76 -3.35
N ARG A 101 22.30 1.57 -3.04
CA ARG A 101 22.58 0.35 -3.80
C ARG A 101 22.09 0.44 -5.25
N PHE A 102 20.91 1.02 -5.49
CA PHE A 102 20.40 1.24 -6.85
C PHE A 102 21.26 2.23 -7.64
N GLN A 103 21.72 3.31 -7.03
CA GLN A 103 22.61 4.28 -7.67
C GLN A 103 23.96 3.66 -8.05
N GLN A 104 24.54 2.84 -7.16
CA GLN A 104 25.78 2.12 -7.44
C GLN A 104 25.62 1.08 -8.57
N ALA A 105 24.46 0.43 -8.66
CA ALA A 105 24.16 -0.52 -9.73
C ALA A 105 23.90 0.18 -11.08
N ALA A 106 23.31 1.37 -11.07
CA ALA A 106 23.01 2.15 -12.28
C ALA A 106 24.20 2.94 -12.83
N GLY A 107 25.22 3.20 -11.99
CA GLY A 107 26.48 3.84 -12.39
C GLY A 107 27.55 2.88 -12.94
N ARG A 108 27.21 1.59 -13.09
CA ARG A 108 28.01 0.57 -13.78
C ARG A 108 27.39 0.27 -15.14
#